data_AF-A0A830G3U2-F1
#
_entry.id   AF-A0A830G3U2-F1
#
_cell.length_a   1.000
_cell.length_b   1.000
_cell.length_c   1.000
_cell.angle_alpha   90.00
_cell.angle_beta   90.00
_cell.angle_gamma   90.00
#
_symmetry.space_group_name_H-M   'P 1'
#
loop_
_entity.id
_entity.type
_entity.pdbx_description
1 polymer ?
#
loop_
_entity_poly.entity_id
_entity_poly.type
_entity_poly.pdbx_seq_one_letter_code
_entity_poly.pdbx_strand_id
1 'polypeptide(L)'
;MTSYLIRVGLDSTDAGGKGLGPVARSSEFDYIPIPDSCDTSEPRNYHDLDSRIGESPPEFVGVGTNRPVHMDPEFETYTYGEVGDNKCASLNKMESGDLLVFCAGLKPTDGLDRPRMYAIGYFTVQAVHDLEGLSPSDRGGLLKKFSNNAHVKREGLGPETLHPSDPDRDRYPVIVSGDPDQSRLLDRAVSLSSATATGTDSSWFQKYRPLGVAEDLLGLNATDLKRSNPKKIRGSPGEVRDWLDSDVEVEAGRRYSPPKVYLESTDDQEAASGRPKLRSYVVDSDSGFAPHIKNGLLSLATCKPMIRSSTKVGDWVVGVGGSDHDSSRQIVHAFRVEQTLSMKEYFVDERFEHRRPDEDENPRGDNIYAPREMVERIERVSGDQLPDDSGAAPTESYERGYVDDDLCYTHVGGAYFQLAEGGHSLDNYQTDVKKQGDREKVLLSADYYYFGDDGTEIPKEIASLSVPGYGDHDGRRNHRREPSGRVDDITPFVDWLRNHFRPGRHGTPVSREITLDPEETSGPGC
;
A
#
# COMPACT_ATOMS: atom_id res chain seq x y z
N MET A 1 19.99 15.45 0.42
CA MET A 1 18.58 15.81 0.23
C MET A 1 17.71 14.68 0.73
N THR A 2 16.67 15.01 1.48
CA THR A 2 15.81 14.11 2.25
C THR A 2 14.35 14.49 2.04
N SER A 3 13.45 13.51 2.14
CA SER A 3 12.00 13.73 2.12
C SER A 3 11.40 13.62 3.52
N TYR A 4 10.40 14.45 3.80
CA TYR A 4 9.66 14.48 5.05
C TYR A 4 8.15 14.45 4.78
N LEU A 5 7.37 13.89 5.70
CA LEU A 5 5.91 13.87 5.68
C LEU A 5 5.36 14.59 6.91
N ILE A 6 4.35 15.45 6.73
CA ILE A 6 3.62 16.08 7.82
C ILE A 6 2.12 16.11 7.55
N ARG A 7 1.33 15.89 8.60
CA ARG A 7 -0.13 15.94 8.55
C ARG A 7 -0.68 17.35 8.77
N VAL A 8 -1.58 17.75 7.88
CA VAL A 8 -2.21 19.09 7.82
C VAL A 8 -3.71 18.98 7.54
N GLY A 9 -4.40 20.12 7.50
CA GLY A 9 -5.84 20.20 7.25
C GLY A 9 -6.71 19.70 8.39
N LEU A 10 -8.02 19.63 8.12
CA LEU A 10 -9.02 19.13 9.06
C LEU A 10 -8.68 17.74 9.60
N ASP A 11 -9.03 17.51 10.86
CA ASP A 11 -9.06 16.18 11.46
C ASP A 11 -10.18 16.03 12.48
N SER A 12 -10.30 14.82 13.04
CA SER A 12 -11.39 14.45 13.96
C SER A 12 -11.29 15.07 15.35
N THR A 13 -10.26 15.87 15.66
CA THR A 13 -10.08 16.51 16.98
C THR A 13 -10.74 17.89 17.02
N ASP A 14 -10.95 18.42 18.23
CA ASP A 14 -11.48 19.77 18.46
C ASP A 14 -10.60 20.86 17.81
N ALA A 15 -9.28 20.75 17.97
CA ALA A 15 -8.33 21.66 17.35
C ALA A 15 -8.27 21.49 15.82
N GLY A 16 -8.54 20.28 15.33
CA GLY A 16 -8.59 19.95 13.91
C GLY A 16 -9.92 20.27 13.22
N GLY A 17 -10.89 20.88 13.92
CA GLY A 17 -12.17 21.27 13.32
C GLY A 17 -13.21 20.17 13.23
N LYS A 18 -13.00 19.00 13.86
CA LYS A 18 -13.95 17.86 13.92
C LYS A 18 -14.48 17.42 12.55
N GLY A 19 -13.61 17.40 11.55
CA GLY A 19 -13.98 17.23 10.15
C GLY A 19 -12.90 16.55 9.33
N LEU A 20 -13.20 16.28 8.06
CA LEU A 20 -12.26 15.80 7.05
C LEU A 20 -12.63 16.41 5.71
N GLY A 21 -11.64 16.84 4.94
CA GLY A 21 -11.87 17.39 3.59
C GLY A 21 -12.49 16.35 2.64
N PRO A 22 -13.30 16.76 1.66
CA PRO A 22 -13.90 15.85 0.70
C PRO A 22 -12.91 15.40 -0.38
N VAL A 23 -13.12 14.18 -0.88
CA VAL A 23 -12.42 13.64 -2.06
C VAL A 23 -13.41 12.91 -2.97
N ALA A 24 -13.34 13.19 -4.27
CA ALA A 24 -14.14 12.53 -5.29
C ALA A 24 -13.51 11.19 -5.70
N ARG A 25 -14.26 10.35 -6.44
CA ARG A 25 -13.73 9.09 -7.00
C ARG A 25 -12.54 9.29 -7.92
N SER A 26 -12.50 10.39 -8.65
CA SER A 26 -11.36 10.79 -9.49
C SER A 26 -10.10 11.12 -8.67
N SER A 27 -10.18 11.10 -7.33
CA SER A 27 -9.18 11.60 -6.39
C SER A 27 -8.98 13.11 -6.41
N GLU A 28 -9.75 13.87 -7.20
CA GLU A 28 -9.87 15.32 -7.00
C GLU A 28 -10.44 15.59 -5.61
N PHE A 29 -10.00 16.66 -4.96
CA PHE A 29 -10.28 16.89 -3.55
C PHE A 29 -10.28 18.38 -3.21
N ASP A 30 -10.92 18.71 -2.09
CA ASP A 30 -10.77 20.04 -1.49
C ASP A 30 -9.88 19.97 -0.25
N TYR A 31 -8.82 20.76 -0.27
CA TYR A 31 -8.03 20.99 0.93
C TYR A 31 -8.77 21.97 1.84
N ILE A 32 -9.33 21.45 2.94
CA ILE A 32 -9.97 22.28 3.97
C ILE A 32 -8.99 22.42 5.16
N PRO A 33 -8.53 23.65 5.48
CA PRO A 33 -7.67 23.91 6.62
C PRO A 33 -8.38 23.77 7.97
N ILE A 34 -7.61 23.76 9.05
CA ILE A 34 -8.16 23.80 10.43
C ILE A 34 -8.70 25.20 10.76
N PRO A 35 -9.56 25.35 11.79
CA PRO A 35 -9.94 26.67 12.28
C PRO A 35 -8.71 27.37 12.87
N ASP A 36 -8.58 28.69 12.68
CA ASP A 36 -7.56 29.43 13.41
C ASP A 36 -7.90 29.46 14.90
N SER A 37 -6.86 29.24 15.70
CA SER A 37 -6.93 29.21 17.16
C SER A 37 -6.80 30.60 17.78
N CYS A 38 -6.41 31.60 16.99
CA CYS A 38 -6.04 32.93 17.45
C CYS A 38 -6.75 34.03 16.65
N ASP A 39 -6.70 35.25 17.17
CA ASP A 39 -7.10 36.43 16.40
C ASP A 39 -6.12 36.66 15.24
N THR A 40 -6.65 36.85 14.05
CA THR A 40 -5.88 36.88 12.81
C THR A 40 -6.48 37.86 11.82
N SER A 41 -5.60 38.45 11.00
CA SER A 41 -5.97 39.30 9.87
C SER A 41 -6.46 38.51 8.64
N GLU A 42 -6.51 37.17 8.71
CA GLU A 42 -7.08 36.34 7.64
C GLU A 42 -8.59 36.63 7.47
N PRO A 43 -9.02 37.20 6.33
CA PRO A 43 -10.41 37.58 6.15
C PRO A 43 -11.33 36.40 5.83
N ARG A 44 -10.79 35.28 5.34
CA ARG A 44 -11.58 34.13 4.87
C ARG A 44 -12.04 33.26 6.02
N ASN A 45 -13.27 32.79 5.93
CA ASN A 45 -13.81 31.67 6.70
C ASN A 45 -14.15 30.50 5.75
N TYR A 46 -14.82 29.46 6.26
CA TYR A 46 -15.11 28.26 5.46
C TYR A 46 -16.06 28.50 4.28
N HIS A 47 -16.89 29.55 4.31
CA HIS A 47 -17.77 29.91 3.19
C HIS A 47 -17.03 30.60 2.05
N ASP A 48 -15.82 31.11 2.31
CA ASP A 48 -14.98 31.80 1.32
C ASP A 48 -13.97 30.85 0.64
N LEU A 49 -13.97 29.57 1.01
CA LEU A 49 -13.10 28.56 0.42
C LEU A 49 -13.68 28.07 -0.91
N ASP A 50 -12.84 28.09 -1.95
CA ASP A 50 -13.18 27.51 -3.24
C ASP A 50 -13.24 25.97 -3.15
N SER A 51 -14.18 25.38 -3.89
CA SER A 51 -14.25 23.93 -4.08
C SER A 51 -13.88 23.56 -5.51
N ARG A 52 -12.95 22.60 -5.61
CA ARG A 52 -12.48 21.97 -6.85
C ARG A 52 -13.43 20.89 -7.33
N ILE A 53 -14.16 20.26 -6.42
CA ILE A 53 -15.08 19.15 -6.72
C ILE A 53 -16.56 19.53 -6.60
N GLY A 54 -16.86 20.81 -6.34
CA GLY A 54 -18.23 21.35 -6.29
C GLY A 54 -18.96 21.11 -4.97
N GLU A 55 -18.24 20.67 -3.94
CA GLU A 55 -18.76 20.46 -2.59
C GLU A 55 -18.76 21.76 -1.78
N SER A 56 -19.57 21.83 -0.72
CA SER A 56 -19.63 23.01 0.16
C SER A 56 -18.72 22.83 1.37
N PRO A 57 -17.57 23.52 1.50
CA PRO A 57 -16.61 23.30 2.60
C PRO A 57 -17.22 23.38 4.02
N PRO A 58 -18.19 24.27 4.32
CA PRO A 58 -18.88 24.29 5.62
C PRO A 58 -19.55 22.97 6.02
N GLU A 59 -19.91 22.09 5.08
CA GLU A 59 -20.56 20.80 5.38
C GLU A 59 -19.60 19.76 5.95
N PHE A 60 -18.30 19.99 5.80
CA PHE A 60 -17.24 19.06 6.22
C PHE A 60 -16.59 19.43 7.54
N VAL A 61 -17.03 20.53 8.16
CA VAL A 61 -16.45 21.11 9.37
C VAL A 61 -17.42 20.90 10.54
N GLY A 62 -16.93 20.33 11.64
CA GLY A 62 -17.71 20.08 12.86
C GLY A 62 -17.64 21.21 13.90
N VAL A 63 -17.09 22.37 13.53
CA VAL A 63 -16.96 23.57 14.36
C VAL A 63 -17.63 24.78 13.68
N GLY A 64 -17.66 25.94 14.36
CA GLY A 64 -18.28 27.15 13.81
C GLY A 64 -17.69 27.58 12.47
N THR A 65 -18.54 27.69 11.45
CA THR A 65 -18.15 27.89 10.04
C THR A 65 -17.78 29.34 9.69
N ASN A 66 -18.12 30.31 10.54
CA ASN A 66 -17.76 31.72 10.37
C ASN A 66 -16.40 32.08 11.00
N ARG A 67 -15.68 31.10 11.55
CA ARG A 67 -14.34 31.34 12.13
C ARG A 67 -13.31 31.50 11.00
N PRO A 68 -12.30 32.36 11.18
CA PRO A 68 -11.17 32.42 10.27
C PRO A 68 -10.51 31.05 10.10
N VAL A 69 -10.05 30.76 8.89
CA VAL A 69 -9.32 29.52 8.57
C VAL A 69 -7.82 29.68 8.76
N HIS A 70 -7.14 28.65 9.24
CA HIS A 70 -5.69 28.63 9.37
C HIS A 70 -5.06 28.08 8.08
N MET A 71 -4.81 28.95 7.10
CA MET A 71 -4.23 28.57 5.80
C MET A 71 -2.75 28.19 5.93
N ASP A 72 -2.47 26.98 6.42
CA ASP A 72 -1.11 26.47 6.60
C ASP A 72 -1.05 24.94 6.39
N PRO A 73 -0.34 24.45 5.35
CA PRO A 73 0.35 25.21 4.32
C PRO A 73 -0.61 26.05 3.48
N GLU A 74 -0.10 27.16 2.98
CA GLU A 74 -0.72 27.89 1.88
C GLU A 74 0.03 27.59 0.58
N PHE A 75 -0.71 27.35 -0.50
CA PHE A 75 -0.17 26.90 -1.80
C PHE A 75 -0.16 28.01 -2.86
N GLU A 76 -0.34 29.27 -2.46
CA GLU A 76 -0.26 30.42 -3.36
C GLU A 76 1.17 30.98 -3.41
N THR A 77 1.79 31.10 -2.24
CA THR A 77 3.19 31.52 -2.07
C THR A 77 4.08 30.43 -1.46
N TYR A 78 3.55 29.22 -1.29
CA TYR A 78 4.24 28.01 -0.84
C TYR A 78 4.99 28.17 0.49
N THR A 79 4.27 28.59 1.53
CA THR A 79 4.78 28.71 2.89
C THR A 79 4.04 27.81 3.87
N TYR A 80 4.80 27.27 4.83
CA TYR A 80 4.31 26.46 5.94
C TYR A 80 4.97 26.95 7.22
N GLY A 81 4.17 27.22 8.25
CA GLY A 81 4.64 27.77 9.52
C GLY A 81 4.51 26.77 10.66
N GLU A 82 5.37 26.93 11.67
CA GLU A 82 5.23 26.18 12.90
C GLU A 82 5.82 26.95 14.08
N VAL A 83 5.24 26.72 15.25
CA VAL A 83 5.62 27.39 16.52
C VAL A 83 5.83 26.36 17.65
N GLY A 84 5.50 25.09 17.44
CA GLY A 84 5.75 24.03 18.42
C GLY A 84 7.21 23.54 18.40
N ASP A 85 7.87 23.56 19.56
CA ASP A 85 9.32 23.31 19.68
C ASP A 85 9.82 22.05 18.98
N ASN A 86 9.15 20.91 19.20
CA ASN A 86 9.58 19.62 18.63
C ASN A 86 9.50 19.61 17.10
N LYS A 87 8.48 20.26 16.55
CA LYS A 87 8.30 20.34 15.11
C LYS A 87 9.24 21.37 14.50
N CYS A 88 9.37 22.55 15.10
CA CYS A 88 10.37 23.55 14.71
C CYS A 88 11.78 22.95 14.68
N ALA A 89 12.17 22.19 15.69
CA ALA A 89 13.45 21.48 15.73
C ALA A 89 13.61 20.43 14.63
N SER A 90 12.51 19.87 14.12
CA SER A 90 12.53 18.94 12.99
C SER A 90 12.64 19.70 11.65
N LEU A 91 11.91 20.79 11.48
CA LEU A 91 11.95 21.64 10.29
C LEU A 91 13.30 22.33 10.11
N ASN A 92 13.93 22.79 11.20
CA ASN A 92 15.26 23.43 11.18
C ASN A 92 16.39 22.51 10.69
N LYS A 93 16.13 21.20 10.54
CA LYS A 93 17.09 20.24 9.97
C LYS A 93 16.99 20.13 8.44
N MET A 94 15.96 20.73 7.84
CA MET A 94 15.71 20.64 6.41
C MET A 94 16.60 21.63 5.66
N GLU A 95 17.09 21.20 4.50
CA GLU A 95 17.97 21.97 3.63
C GLU A 95 17.29 22.28 2.29
N SER A 96 17.87 23.21 1.53
CA SER A 96 17.41 23.50 0.17
C SER A 96 17.44 22.23 -0.69
N GLY A 97 16.34 21.95 -1.39
CA GLY A 97 16.16 20.75 -2.21
C GLY A 97 15.60 19.53 -1.47
N ASP A 98 15.42 19.60 -0.15
CA ASP A 98 14.62 18.62 0.58
C ASP A 98 13.14 18.71 0.17
N LEU A 99 12.37 17.64 0.41
CA LEU A 99 10.95 17.59 0.11
C LEU A 99 10.13 17.59 1.40
N LEU A 100 9.15 18.49 1.52
CA LEU A 100 8.13 18.46 2.58
C LEU A 100 6.79 18.05 1.97
N VAL A 101 6.38 16.81 2.19
CA VAL A 101 5.11 16.25 1.72
C VAL A 101 4.03 16.51 2.77
N PHE A 102 2.91 17.04 2.32
CA PHE A 102 1.73 17.29 3.14
C PHE A 102 0.71 16.18 2.96
N CYS A 103 0.24 15.62 4.07
CA CYS A 103 -0.85 14.66 4.06
C CYS A 103 -2.07 15.13 4.86
N ALA A 104 -3.25 14.72 4.42
CA ALA A 104 -4.52 15.03 5.08
C ALA A 104 -5.40 13.78 5.13
N GLY A 105 -6.28 13.73 6.13
CA GLY A 105 -7.36 12.76 6.13
C GLY A 105 -8.50 13.30 5.26
N LEU A 106 -8.90 12.55 4.24
CA LEU A 106 -10.00 12.94 3.37
C LEU A 106 -11.13 11.91 3.41
N LYS A 107 -12.35 12.39 3.19
CA LYS A 107 -13.58 11.60 3.21
C LYS A 107 -14.17 11.53 1.79
N PRO A 108 -14.36 10.31 1.24
CA PRO A 108 -15.06 10.13 -0.03
C PRO A 108 -16.47 10.74 -0.02
N THR A 109 -16.84 11.45 -1.10
CA THR A 109 -18.15 12.13 -1.20
C THR A 109 -19.30 11.21 -1.61
N ASP A 110 -18.99 10.07 -2.22
CA ASP A 110 -19.99 9.14 -2.76
C ASP A 110 -20.70 8.29 -1.68
N GLY A 111 -20.22 8.33 -0.44
CA GLY A 111 -20.74 7.57 0.69
C GLY A 111 -20.59 6.04 0.56
N LEU A 112 -19.93 5.55 -0.50
CA LEU A 112 -19.70 4.12 -0.70
C LEU A 112 -18.38 3.66 -0.07
N ASP A 113 -17.53 4.61 0.28
CA ASP A 113 -16.18 4.38 0.75
C ASP A 113 -15.88 5.13 2.06
N ARG A 114 -14.81 4.75 2.74
CA ARG A 114 -14.45 5.27 4.07
C ARG A 114 -13.28 6.25 4.00
N PRO A 115 -13.13 7.12 5.01
CA PRO A 115 -11.98 8.01 5.08
C PRO A 115 -10.64 7.27 5.09
N ARG A 116 -9.61 7.92 4.55
CA ARG A 116 -8.23 7.44 4.57
C ARG A 116 -7.25 8.62 4.54
N MET A 117 -5.96 8.33 4.67
CA MET A 117 -4.91 9.34 4.57
C MET A 117 -4.46 9.49 3.12
N TYR A 118 -4.24 10.73 2.69
CA TYR A 118 -3.74 11.06 1.37
C TYR A 118 -2.59 12.06 1.46
N ALA A 119 -1.60 11.94 0.59
CA ALA A 119 -0.73 13.06 0.24
C ALA A 119 -1.52 14.01 -0.65
N ILE A 120 -1.46 15.30 -0.34
CA ILE A 120 -2.25 16.35 -1.01
C ILE A 120 -1.39 17.38 -1.73
N GLY A 121 -0.10 17.44 -1.42
CA GLY A 121 0.79 18.46 -1.94
C GLY A 121 2.18 18.32 -1.34
N TYR A 122 3.11 19.10 -1.86
CA TYR A 122 4.46 19.13 -1.36
C TYR A 122 5.14 20.46 -1.65
N PHE A 123 6.13 20.79 -0.83
CA PHE A 123 7.12 21.81 -1.14
C PHE A 123 8.47 21.17 -1.43
N THR A 124 9.10 21.59 -2.53
CA THR A 124 10.56 21.46 -2.62
C THR A 124 11.13 22.62 -1.80
N VAL A 125 11.77 22.34 -0.68
CA VAL A 125 12.25 23.35 0.26
C VAL A 125 13.25 24.26 -0.44
N GLN A 126 12.93 25.56 -0.48
CA GLN A 126 13.89 26.59 -0.88
C GLN A 126 14.72 27.04 0.32
N ALA A 127 14.08 27.25 1.47
CA ALA A 127 14.75 27.65 2.70
C ALA A 127 13.85 27.44 3.94
N VAL A 128 14.49 27.34 5.10
CA VAL A 128 13.85 27.36 6.42
C VAL A 128 14.29 28.61 7.16
N HIS A 129 13.34 29.37 7.71
CA HIS A 129 13.56 30.65 8.37
C HIS A 129 13.10 30.55 9.82
N ASP A 130 14.04 30.45 10.77
CA ASP A 130 13.74 30.53 12.20
C ASP A 130 13.79 32.00 12.64
N LEU A 131 12.62 32.61 12.88
CA LEU A 131 12.51 34.03 13.20
C LEU A 131 12.91 34.36 14.64
N GLU A 132 13.08 33.36 15.51
CA GLU A 132 13.41 33.58 16.93
C GLU A 132 14.78 34.25 17.09
N GLY A 133 15.79 33.75 16.38
CA GLY A 133 17.18 34.21 16.48
C GLY A 133 17.52 35.47 15.68
N LEU A 134 16.55 36.09 15.00
CA LEU A 134 16.81 37.22 14.09
C LEU A 134 16.79 38.57 14.80
N SER A 135 17.51 39.54 14.22
CA SER A 135 17.36 40.95 14.61
C SER A 135 15.94 41.44 14.29
N PRO A 136 15.39 42.44 15.01
CA PRO A 136 14.08 43.00 14.67
C PRO A 136 13.98 43.49 13.22
N SER A 137 15.05 44.06 12.66
CA SER A 137 15.08 44.51 11.26
C SER A 137 14.92 43.34 10.29
N ASP A 138 15.71 42.27 10.46
CA ASP A 138 15.66 41.09 9.58
C ASP A 138 14.32 40.37 9.72
N ARG A 139 13.83 40.23 10.96
CA ARG A 139 12.51 39.69 11.26
C ARG A 139 11.42 40.49 10.57
N GLY A 140 11.44 41.82 10.65
CA GLY A 140 10.49 42.69 9.97
C GLY A 140 10.51 42.51 8.45
N GLY A 141 11.69 42.30 7.87
CA GLY A 141 11.85 41.95 6.46
C GLY A 141 11.15 40.64 6.09
N LEU A 142 11.33 39.59 6.90
CA LEU A 142 10.69 38.28 6.67
C LEU A 142 9.18 38.29 6.93
N LEU A 143 8.70 38.96 7.98
CA LEU A 143 7.27 39.14 8.25
C LEU A 143 6.57 39.83 7.07
N LYS A 144 7.22 40.83 6.45
CA LYS A 144 6.69 41.46 5.25
C LYS A 144 6.73 40.52 4.03
N LYS A 145 7.80 39.74 3.89
CA LYS A 145 7.98 38.79 2.78
C LYS A 145 6.95 37.66 2.82
N PHE A 146 6.66 37.12 4.00
CA PHE A 146 5.78 35.97 4.21
C PHE A 146 4.41 36.40 4.74
N SER A 147 3.90 37.55 4.31
CA SER A 147 2.62 38.11 4.76
C SER A 147 1.41 37.23 4.45
N ASN A 148 1.53 36.25 3.54
CA ASN A 148 0.46 35.29 3.28
C ASN A 148 0.38 34.16 4.31
N ASN A 149 1.47 33.88 5.04
CA ASN A 149 1.54 32.77 5.96
C ASN A 149 0.61 32.97 7.17
N ALA A 150 -0.12 31.93 7.58
CA ALA A 150 -1.10 32.01 8.65
C ALA A 150 -0.50 32.48 9.99
N HIS A 151 0.73 32.07 10.31
CA HIS A 151 1.40 32.49 11.54
C HIS A 151 1.82 33.97 11.52
N VAL A 152 2.09 34.52 10.33
CA VAL A 152 2.45 35.94 10.15
C VAL A 152 1.22 36.84 10.24
N LYS A 153 0.05 36.34 9.83
CA LYS A 153 -1.23 37.07 9.86
C LYS A 153 -1.83 37.26 11.25
N ARG A 154 -1.31 36.58 12.28
CA ARG A 154 -1.83 36.65 13.64
C ARG A 154 -1.69 38.04 14.25
N GLU A 155 -2.73 38.54 14.92
CA GLU A 155 -2.78 39.91 15.40
C GLU A 155 -1.75 40.19 16.50
N GLY A 156 -1.03 41.31 16.41
CA GLY A 156 -0.03 41.73 17.41
C GLY A 156 1.38 41.16 17.22
N LEU A 157 1.57 40.22 16.29
CA LEU A 157 2.91 39.79 15.89
C LEU A 157 3.63 40.92 15.15
N GLY A 158 4.85 41.24 15.57
CA GLY A 158 5.66 42.29 14.98
C GLY A 158 7.16 42.03 15.11
N PRO A 159 8.00 42.95 14.63
CA PRO A 159 9.47 42.81 14.70
C PRO A 159 10.03 42.67 16.12
N GLU A 160 9.35 43.24 17.13
CA GLU A 160 9.76 43.21 18.53
C GLU A 160 8.70 42.64 19.48
N THR A 161 7.54 42.26 18.93
CA THR A 161 6.38 41.82 19.71
C THR A 161 5.97 40.42 19.28
N LEU A 162 5.92 39.51 20.24
CA LEU A 162 5.29 38.22 20.07
C LEU A 162 3.77 38.35 20.11
N HIS A 163 3.11 37.32 19.62
CA HIS A 163 1.67 37.27 19.53
C HIS A 163 1.01 37.14 20.93
N PRO A 164 0.12 38.06 21.35
CA PRO A 164 -0.45 38.08 22.70
C PRO A 164 -1.61 37.10 22.94
N SER A 165 -2.22 36.52 21.90
CA SER A 165 -3.45 35.70 22.04
C SER A 165 -3.23 34.18 22.00
N ASP A 166 -1.98 33.71 22.14
CA ASP A 166 -1.66 32.28 22.29
C ASP A 166 -0.84 32.06 23.59
N PRO A 167 -1.49 31.91 24.75
CA PRO A 167 -0.82 31.88 26.06
C PRO A 167 0.09 30.66 26.28
N ASP A 168 0.06 29.68 25.37
CA ASP A 168 0.88 28.47 25.42
C ASP A 168 2.04 28.49 24.41
N ARG A 169 2.26 29.59 23.66
CA ARG A 169 3.25 29.66 22.56
C ARG A 169 4.06 30.96 22.55
N ASP A 170 5.15 30.98 23.31
CA ASP A 170 6.02 32.15 23.57
C ASP A 170 7.16 32.35 22.55
N ARG A 171 6.96 32.03 21.26
CA ARG A 171 8.05 32.14 20.26
C ARG A 171 7.61 32.60 18.87
N TYR A 172 8.55 33.15 18.12
CA TYR A 172 8.39 33.43 16.70
C TYR A 172 8.31 32.12 15.90
N PRO A 173 7.57 32.13 14.76
CA PRO A 173 7.42 30.95 13.94
C PRO A 173 8.70 30.59 13.20
N VAL A 174 8.90 29.29 12.99
CA VAL A 174 9.73 28.78 11.90
C VAL A 174 8.87 28.74 10.64
N ILE A 175 9.36 29.33 9.55
CA ILE A 175 8.68 29.32 8.25
C ILE A 175 9.52 28.52 7.26
N VAL A 176 8.92 27.50 6.66
CA VAL A 176 9.46 26.79 5.51
C VAL A 176 8.90 27.45 4.25
N SER A 177 9.79 27.94 3.38
CA SER A 177 9.42 28.44 2.05
C SER A 177 9.77 27.41 0.98
N GLY A 178 8.80 27.05 0.15
CA GLY A 178 8.98 26.19 -1.02
C GLY A 178 9.45 26.97 -2.24
N ASP A 179 10.12 26.28 -3.16
CA ASP A 179 10.42 26.76 -4.50
C ASP A 179 9.11 26.78 -5.31
N PRO A 180 8.62 27.95 -5.79
CA PRO A 180 7.35 28.06 -6.50
C PRO A 180 7.28 27.24 -7.80
N ASP A 181 8.42 26.97 -8.45
CA ASP A 181 8.45 26.19 -9.68
C ASP A 181 8.47 24.68 -9.42
N GLN A 182 8.73 24.27 -8.17
CA GLN A 182 8.88 22.86 -7.76
C GLN A 182 8.02 22.49 -6.54
N SER A 183 7.00 23.28 -6.24
CA SER A 183 6.05 23.07 -5.15
C SER A 183 4.64 23.12 -5.71
N ARG A 184 3.73 22.29 -5.19
CA ARG A 184 2.33 22.30 -5.66
C ARG A 184 1.37 21.69 -4.64
N LEU A 185 0.12 22.16 -4.70
CA LEU A 185 -1.03 21.35 -4.32
C LEU A 185 -1.29 20.38 -5.48
N LEU A 186 -1.48 19.10 -5.19
CA LEU A 186 -1.77 18.11 -6.22
C LEU A 186 -3.17 18.33 -6.79
N ASP A 187 -3.37 17.99 -8.06
CA ASP A 187 -4.72 18.01 -8.64
C ASP A 187 -5.58 16.86 -8.14
N ARG A 188 -4.93 15.74 -7.84
CA ARG A 188 -5.52 14.52 -7.32
C ARG A 188 -4.75 14.06 -6.10
N ALA A 189 -5.44 13.77 -5.02
CA ALA A 189 -4.86 13.28 -3.78
C ALA A 189 -4.31 11.85 -3.96
N VAL A 190 -3.15 11.57 -3.40
CA VAL A 190 -2.50 10.24 -3.50
C VAL A 190 -2.73 9.47 -2.22
N SER A 191 -3.49 8.37 -2.27
CA SER A 191 -3.78 7.54 -1.10
C SER A 191 -2.50 7.02 -0.45
N LEU A 192 -2.33 7.27 0.85
CA LEU A 192 -1.24 6.74 1.67
C LEU A 192 -1.67 5.54 2.50
N SER A 193 -2.98 5.38 2.76
CA SER A 193 -3.50 4.30 3.60
C SER A 193 -4.71 3.59 2.99
N SER A 194 -5.00 2.38 3.48
CA SER A 194 -6.31 1.75 3.31
C SER A 194 -7.42 2.57 4.01
N ALA A 195 -8.65 2.16 3.76
CA ALA A 195 -9.84 2.72 4.39
C ALA A 195 -9.76 2.55 5.91
N THR A 196 -10.21 3.54 6.69
CA THR A 196 -10.27 3.43 8.15
C THR A 196 -11.19 2.27 8.55
N ALA A 197 -10.70 1.29 9.29
CA ALA A 197 -11.52 0.22 9.87
C ALA A 197 -12.40 0.74 11.02
N THR A 198 -13.62 0.20 11.17
CA THR A 198 -14.54 0.56 12.27
C THR A 198 -14.69 -0.58 13.28
N GLY A 199 -14.52 -0.27 14.56
CA GLY A 199 -14.92 -1.08 15.72
C GLY A 199 -14.72 -0.27 17.00
N THR A 200 -15.73 -0.17 17.87
CA THR A 200 -15.59 0.51 19.17
C THR A 200 -14.48 -0.20 19.96
N ASP A 201 -13.45 0.55 20.37
CA ASP A 201 -12.16 0.13 20.96
C ASP A 201 -10.99 -0.19 20.01
N SER A 202 -11.09 0.14 18.72
CA SER A 202 -9.96 0.00 17.81
C SER A 202 -8.86 1.05 18.08
N SER A 203 -7.68 0.59 18.47
CA SER A 203 -6.49 1.42 18.68
C SER A 203 -6.15 2.27 17.44
N TRP A 204 -5.35 3.33 17.61
CA TRP A 204 -4.95 4.20 16.50
C TRP A 204 -4.22 3.46 15.35
N PHE A 205 -3.58 2.30 15.60
CA PHE A 205 -2.89 1.52 14.57
C PHE A 205 -3.86 0.80 13.62
N GLN A 206 -5.11 0.63 14.03
CA GLN A 206 -6.20 0.13 13.18
C GLN A 206 -6.87 1.25 12.37
N LYS A 207 -6.62 2.53 12.71
CA LYS A 207 -7.26 3.67 12.05
C LYS A 207 -6.66 3.98 10.68
N TYR A 208 -5.35 3.82 10.49
CA TYR A 208 -4.69 4.07 9.20
C TYR A 208 -3.62 3.00 8.96
N ARG A 209 -3.89 2.02 8.10
CA ARG A 209 -2.88 1.05 7.62
C ARG A 209 -2.27 1.59 6.33
N PRO A 210 -0.98 1.96 6.28
CA PRO A 210 -0.42 2.45 5.03
C PRO A 210 -0.54 1.40 3.91
N LEU A 211 -0.73 1.85 2.67
CA LEU A 211 -0.76 0.94 1.52
C LEU A 211 0.64 0.32 1.35
N GLY A 212 0.74 -0.93 0.91
CA GLY A 212 2.04 -1.60 0.69
C GLY A 212 3.03 -0.74 -0.07
N VAL A 213 2.60 -0.08 -1.17
CA VAL A 213 3.45 0.85 -1.92
C VAL A 213 3.97 2.02 -1.07
N ALA A 214 3.14 2.58 -0.19
CA ALA A 214 3.54 3.66 0.71
C ALA A 214 4.46 3.16 1.84
N GLU A 215 4.24 1.95 2.36
CA GLU A 215 5.15 1.28 3.30
C GLU A 215 6.52 1.02 2.66
N ASP A 216 6.53 0.48 1.44
CA ASP A 216 7.73 0.04 0.75
C ASP A 216 8.56 1.23 0.25
N LEU A 217 7.91 2.18 -0.44
CA LEU A 217 8.56 3.33 -1.09
C LEU A 217 8.94 4.41 -0.07
N LEU A 218 8.02 4.73 0.84
CA LEU A 218 8.19 5.82 1.80
C LEU A 218 8.63 5.34 3.19
N GLY A 219 8.67 4.02 3.43
CA GLY A 219 9.01 3.49 4.76
C GLY A 219 7.96 3.82 5.82
N LEU A 220 6.73 4.14 5.41
CA LEU A 220 5.70 4.59 6.32
C LEU A 220 5.18 3.44 7.17
N ASN A 221 4.90 3.75 8.43
CA ASN A 221 4.09 2.89 9.30
C ASN A 221 2.87 3.68 9.80
N ALA A 222 1.93 2.99 10.45
CA ALA A 222 0.71 3.61 10.96
C ALA A 222 0.97 4.80 11.92
N THR A 223 2.10 4.85 12.64
CA THR A 223 2.38 5.97 13.58
C THR A 223 2.70 7.26 12.85
N ASP A 224 3.26 7.17 11.65
CA ASP A 224 3.75 8.32 10.90
C ASP A 224 2.61 9.15 10.28
N LEU A 225 1.42 8.55 10.16
CA LEU A 225 0.20 9.19 9.65
C LEU A 225 -0.58 9.96 10.73
N LYS A 226 -0.07 10.00 11.97
CA LYS A 226 -0.62 10.83 13.03
C LYS A 226 -0.21 12.29 12.85
N ARG A 227 -1.01 13.20 13.42
CA ARG A 227 -0.62 14.61 13.57
C ARG A 227 0.50 14.69 14.60
N SER A 228 1.74 14.61 14.11
CA SER A 228 2.96 14.50 14.91
C SER A 228 4.10 15.29 14.25
N ASN A 229 5.34 15.10 14.70
CA ASN A 229 6.52 15.76 14.11
C ASN A 229 6.69 15.38 12.64
N PRO A 230 7.24 16.27 11.78
CA PRO A 230 7.67 15.91 10.44
C PRO A 230 8.47 14.60 10.45
N LYS A 231 8.00 13.64 9.67
CA LYS A 231 8.58 12.29 9.62
C LYS A 231 9.48 12.17 8.43
N LYS A 232 10.75 11.81 8.65
CA LYS A 232 11.64 11.46 7.56
C LYS A 232 11.12 10.19 6.88
N ILE A 233 10.93 10.25 5.57
CA ILE A 233 10.45 9.13 4.75
C ILE A 233 11.58 8.60 3.86
N ARG A 234 11.48 7.34 3.45
CA ARG A 234 12.37 6.70 2.48
C ARG A 234 12.15 7.29 1.07
N GLY A 235 13.19 7.23 0.24
CA GLY A 235 13.20 7.75 -1.12
C GLY A 235 13.80 9.15 -1.23
N SER A 236 14.50 9.41 -2.34
CA SER A 236 15.00 10.74 -2.68
C SER A 236 13.85 11.69 -3.05
N PRO A 237 14.01 13.02 -2.92
CA PRO A 237 13.01 13.99 -3.37
C PRO A 237 12.54 13.80 -4.82
N GLY A 238 13.43 13.34 -5.71
CA GLY A 238 13.07 13.03 -7.10
C GLY A 238 12.10 11.86 -7.19
N GLU A 239 12.46 10.71 -6.58
CA GLU A 239 11.62 9.50 -6.59
C GLU A 239 10.24 9.75 -5.96
N VAL A 240 10.21 10.49 -4.84
CA VAL A 240 8.94 10.79 -4.15
C VAL A 240 8.08 11.74 -4.99
N ARG A 241 8.64 12.77 -5.61
CA ARG A 241 7.88 13.66 -6.52
C ARG A 241 7.38 12.92 -7.74
N ASP A 242 8.21 12.11 -8.39
CA ASP A 242 7.81 11.35 -9.57
C ASP A 242 6.65 10.40 -9.23
N TRP A 243 6.65 9.83 -8.02
CA TRP A 243 5.54 9.04 -7.51
C TRP A 243 4.28 9.89 -7.25
N LEU A 244 4.41 11.05 -6.58
CA LEU A 244 3.29 11.95 -6.28
C LEU A 244 2.66 12.59 -7.53
N ASP A 245 3.49 12.94 -8.52
CA ASP A 245 3.09 13.58 -9.78
C ASP A 245 2.61 12.56 -10.82
N SER A 246 2.80 11.26 -10.57
CA SER A 246 2.28 10.25 -11.48
C SER A 246 0.76 10.22 -11.42
N ASP A 247 0.14 10.56 -12.54
CA ASP A 247 -1.30 10.55 -12.67
C ASP A 247 -1.81 9.12 -12.54
N VAL A 248 -2.85 8.90 -11.76
CA VAL A 248 -3.47 7.63 -11.36
C VAL A 248 -3.93 6.79 -12.55
N GLU A 249 -4.60 7.46 -13.49
CA GLU A 249 -5.13 6.86 -14.71
C GLU A 249 -4.00 6.62 -15.71
N VAL A 250 -2.96 7.44 -15.62
CA VAL A 250 -1.69 7.30 -16.36
C VAL A 250 -0.75 6.30 -15.68
N GLU A 251 -0.84 6.00 -14.39
CA GLU A 251 -0.15 4.90 -13.70
C GLU A 251 -0.76 3.60 -14.23
N ALA A 252 -2.09 3.52 -14.20
CA ALA A 252 -2.88 2.43 -14.79
C ALA A 252 -2.59 2.20 -16.29
N GLY A 253 -2.24 3.26 -17.04
CA GLY A 253 -1.98 3.22 -18.49
C GLY A 253 -0.51 3.32 -18.96
N ARG A 254 0.43 3.84 -18.15
CA ARG A 254 1.87 3.96 -18.45
C ARG A 254 2.74 3.02 -17.61
N ARG A 255 2.31 2.60 -16.42
CA ARG A 255 3.04 1.62 -15.60
C ARG A 255 2.58 0.21 -16.00
N TYR A 256 2.99 -0.22 -17.17
CA TYR A 256 2.98 -1.63 -17.56
C TYR A 256 4.33 -2.29 -17.25
N SER A 257 4.95 -1.92 -16.13
CA SER A 257 6.26 -2.40 -15.77
C SER A 257 6.45 -2.31 -14.27
N PRO A 258 6.73 -3.44 -13.59
CA PRO A 258 7.18 -3.49 -12.19
C PRO A 258 8.30 -2.47 -11.91
N PRO A 259 8.55 -2.11 -10.63
CA PRO A 259 9.74 -1.35 -10.26
C PRO A 259 10.97 -1.93 -10.97
N LYS A 260 11.76 -1.07 -11.63
CA LYS A 260 12.88 -1.50 -12.50
C LYS A 260 13.85 -2.48 -11.83
N VAL A 261 13.92 -2.49 -10.50
CA VAL A 261 14.72 -3.46 -9.73
C VAL A 261 14.26 -4.92 -9.94
N TYR A 262 12.98 -5.16 -10.19
CA TYR A 262 12.40 -6.48 -10.46
C TYR A 262 12.35 -6.83 -11.96
N LEU A 263 12.68 -5.89 -12.84
CA LEU A 263 12.77 -6.12 -14.27
C LEU A 263 14.24 -6.28 -14.66
N GLU A 264 14.59 -7.42 -15.26
CA GLU A 264 15.90 -7.53 -15.88
C GLU A 264 16.05 -6.49 -17.00
N SER A 265 17.30 -6.13 -17.32
CA SER A 265 17.63 -5.46 -18.58
C SER A 265 17.49 -6.46 -19.74
N THR A 266 16.27 -6.83 -20.09
CA THR A 266 15.98 -7.54 -21.34
C THR A 266 14.99 -6.73 -22.15
N ASP A 267 15.51 -6.13 -23.22
CA ASP A 267 14.71 -5.71 -24.36
C ASP A 267 13.92 -6.94 -24.87
N ASP A 268 12.67 -6.68 -25.27
CA ASP A 268 11.73 -7.60 -25.94
C ASP A 268 11.08 -8.70 -25.09
N GLN A 269 10.05 -8.32 -24.31
CA GLN A 269 8.86 -9.18 -24.17
C GLN A 269 7.74 -8.62 -25.03
N GLU A 270 7.47 -9.28 -26.17
CA GLU A 270 6.36 -8.96 -27.08
C GLU A 270 5.05 -8.78 -26.29
N ALA A 271 4.46 -7.60 -26.38
CA ALA A 271 3.08 -7.37 -25.98
C ALA A 271 2.20 -8.41 -26.69
N ALA A 272 1.69 -9.38 -25.91
CA ALA A 272 0.84 -10.44 -26.43
C ALA A 272 -0.31 -9.82 -27.24
N SER A 273 -0.37 -10.09 -28.55
CA SER A 273 -1.31 -9.46 -29.50
C SER A 273 -2.79 -9.90 -29.34
N GLY A 274 -3.16 -10.42 -28.17
CA GLY A 274 -4.52 -10.80 -27.81
C GLY A 274 -5.11 -9.87 -26.75
N ARG A 275 -6.44 -9.70 -26.76
CA ARG A 275 -7.13 -9.00 -25.66
C ARG A 275 -6.84 -9.72 -24.33
N PRO A 276 -6.55 -8.98 -23.23
CA PRO A 276 -6.25 -9.61 -21.96
C PRO A 276 -7.44 -10.40 -21.42
N LYS A 277 -7.19 -11.54 -20.77
CA LYS A 277 -8.23 -12.39 -20.21
C LYS A 277 -8.27 -12.31 -18.69
N LEU A 278 -9.46 -12.39 -18.08
CA LEU A 278 -9.62 -12.54 -16.64
C LEU A 278 -9.79 -14.02 -16.28
N ARG A 279 -9.02 -14.48 -15.31
CA ARG A 279 -9.08 -15.84 -14.76
C ARG A 279 -9.49 -15.75 -13.30
N SER A 280 -10.51 -16.51 -12.92
CA SER A 280 -11.03 -16.52 -11.56
C SER A 280 -10.81 -17.88 -10.90
N TYR A 281 -10.63 -17.87 -9.58
CA TYR A 281 -10.73 -19.07 -8.76
C TYR A 281 -11.26 -18.75 -7.37
N VAL A 282 -11.76 -19.79 -6.71
CA VAL A 282 -12.18 -19.71 -5.31
C VAL A 282 -10.98 -19.92 -4.39
N VAL A 283 -10.77 -18.98 -3.49
CA VAL A 283 -9.80 -19.05 -2.39
C VAL A 283 -10.45 -19.84 -1.25
N ASP A 284 -9.81 -20.96 -0.90
CA ASP A 284 -10.30 -21.89 0.14
C ASP A 284 -9.76 -21.50 1.52
N SER A 285 -8.49 -21.09 1.57
CA SER A 285 -7.80 -20.53 2.73
C SER A 285 -6.79 -19.51 2.23
N ASP A 286 -6.59 -18.45 2.99
CA ASP A 286 -5.63 -17.38 2.69
C ASP A 286 -4.65 -17.23 3.86
N SER A 287 -3.59 -18.04 3.84
CA SER A 287 -2.49 -17.90 4.81
C SER A 287 -1.50 -16.80 4.42
N GLY A 288 -1.63 -16.18 3.25
CA GLY A 288 -0.64 -15.24 2.69
C GLY A 288 0.55 -15.92 2.01
N PHE A 289 0.52 -17.25 1.89
CA PHE A 289 1.54 -18.04 1.19
C PHE A 289 1.35 -18.06 -0.34
N ALA A 290 0.11 -18.06 -0.83
CA ALA A 290 -0.18 -18.10 -2.27
C ALA A 290 -1.54 -17.44 -2.60
N PRO A 291 -1.57 -16.20 -3.13
CA PRO A 291 -0.41 -15.40 -3.54
C PRO A 291 0.41 -14.88 -2.34
N HIS A 292 1.71 -14.72 -2.53
CA HIS A 292 2.63 -14.14 -1.55
C HIS A 292 2.95 -12.69 -1.91
N ILE A 293 2.97 -11.82 -0.89
CA ILE A 293 3.24 -10.38 -1.07
C ILE A 293 4.37 -9.99 -0.15
N LYS A 294 5.44 -9.48 -0.75
CA LYS A 294 6.62 -8.97 -0.06
C LYS A 294 7.20 -7.81 -0.88
N ASN A 295 7.70 -6.76 -0.25
CA ASN A 295 8.40 -5.65 -0.93
C ASN A 295 7.68 -5.12 -2.18
N GLY A 296 6.35 -4.93 -2.10
CA GLY A 296 5.54 -4.34 -3.16
C GLY A 296 5.36 -5.22 -4.40
N LEU A 297 5.66 -6.52 -4.31
CA LEU A 297 5.53 -7.46 -5.41
C LEU A 297 4.74 -8.69 -4.96
N LEU A 298 3.68 -8.98 -5.73
CA LEU A 298 2.90 -10.20 -5.63
C LEU A 298 3.54 -11.29 -6.47
N SER A 299 3.74 -12.46 -5.85
CA SER A 299 4.08 -13.70 -6.53
C SER A 299 2.97 -14.73 -6.34
N LEU A 300 2.67 -15.46 -7.41
CA LEU A 300 1.91 -16.70 -7.33
C LEU A 300 2.84 -17.82 -7.81
N ALA A 301 3.75 -18.24 -6.92
CA ALA A 301 4.75 -19.26 -7.24
C ALA A 301 4.21 -20.68 -7.07
N THR A 302 3.32 -20.89 -6.11
CA THR A 302 2.77 -22.21 -5.77
C THR A 302 1.25 -22.19 -5.82
N CYS A 303 0.63 -23.36 -5.64
CA CYS A 303 -0.81 -23.54 -5.74
C CYS A 303 -1.41 -23.17 -7.11
N LYS A 304 -2.69 -23.49 -7.32
CA LYS A 304 -3.47 -23.18 -8.54
C LYS A 304 -2.70 -23.41 -9.86
N PRO A 305 -2.04 -24.58 -10.05
CA PRO A 305 -1.06 -24.75 -11.12
C PRO A 305 -1.66 -24.69 -12.54
N MET A 306 -2.96 -24.97 -12.68
CA MET A 306 -3.69 -24.79 -13.95
C MET A 306 -3.92 -23.32 -14.32
N ILE A 307 -4.10 -22.44 -13.32
CA ILE A 307 -4.16 -20.99 -13.54
C ILE A 307 -2.76 -20.52 -13.92
N ARG A 308 -1.75 -20.84 -13.10
CA ARG A 308 -0.36 -20.46 -13.36
C ARG A 308 0.06 -20.85 -14.78
N SER A 309 0.04 -22.13 -15.14
CA SER A 309 0.50 -22.63 -16.45
C SER A 309 -0.19 -22.01 -17.66
N SER A 310 -1.48 -21.65 -17.57
CA SER A 310 -2.25 -21.15 -18.72
C SER A 310 -2.30 -19.63 -18.85
N THR A 311 -1.93 -18.87 -17.80
CA THR A 311 -1.99 -17.40 -17.77
C THR A 311 -0.83 -16.78 -18.55
N LYS A 312 -1.07 -15.72 -19.30
CA LYS A 312 -0.03 -15.00 -20.06
C LYS A 312 0.25 -13.62 -19.46
N VAL A 313 1.41 -13.04 -19.78
CA VAL A 313 1.65 -11.62 -19.51
C VAL A 313 0.52 -10.79 -20.10
N GLY A 314 -0.02 -9.86 -19.32
CA GLY A 314 -1.19 -9.04 -19.61
C GLY A 314 -2.52 -9.60 -19.08
N ASP A 315 -2.66 -10.92 -18.91
CA ASP A 315 -3.88 -11.51 -18.34
C ASP A 315 -4.07 -11.06 -16.88
N TRP A 316 -5.31 -11.04 -16.42
CA TRP A 316 -5.67 -10.80 -15.03
C TRP A 316 -6.05 -12.09 -14.31
N VAL A 317 -5.74 -12.15 -13.03
CA VAL A 317 -6.14 -13.22 -12.11
C VAL A 317 -6.92 -12.60 -10.97
N VAL A 318 -8.05 -13.21 -10.58
CA VAL A 318 -8.87 -12.82 -9.42
C VAL A 318 -9.16 -14.04 -8.53
N GLY A 319 -8.87 -13.90 -7.24
CA GLY A 319 -9.30 -14.83 -6.19
C GLY A 319 -10.52 -14.28 -5.47
N VAL A 320 -11.57 -15.09 -5.35
CA VAL A 320 -12.81 -14.76 -4.65
C VAL A 320 -12.98 -15.70 -3.45
N GLY A 321 -13.42 -15.17 -2.31
CA GLY A 321 -13.65 -15.96 -1.09
C GLY A 321 -14.72 -17.04 -1.28
N GLY A 322 -14.43 -18.27 -0.82
CA GLY A 322 -15.36 -19.39 -0.86
C GLY A 322 -16.55 -19.27 0.10
N SER A 323 -17.50 -20.20 -0.01
CA SER A 323 -18.71 -20.26 0.82
C SER A 323 -18.44 -20.38 2.33
N ASP A 324 -17.25 -20.85 2.68
CA ASP A 324 -16.77 -21.09 4.04
C ASP A 324 -15.89 -19.95 4.59
N HIS A 325 -15.74 -18.85 3.85
CA HIS A 325 -15.00 -17.66 4.29
C HIS A 325 -15.96 -16.62 4.88
N ASP A 326 -15.53 -15.87 5.91
CA ASP A 326 -16.30 -14.72 6.44
C ASP A 326 -16.55 -13.63 5.38
N SER A 327 -15.77 -13.68 4.29
CA SER A 327 -15.82 -12.82 3.10
C SER A 327 -16.40 -13.55 1.88
N SER A 328 -17.34 -14.48 2.09
CA SER A 328 -18.02 -15.23 1.03
C SER A 328 -18.48 -14.30 -0.09
N ARG A 329 -18.01 -14.56 -1.33
CA ARG A 329 -18.28 -13.76 -2.55
C ARG A 329 -17.56 -12.41 -2.64
N GLN A 330 -16.70 -12.06 -1.69
CA GLN A 330 -15.83 -10.90 -1.77
C GLN A 330 -14.53 -11.22 -2.50
N ILE A 331 -13.95 -10.20 -3.14
CA ILE A 331 -12.62 -10.29 -3.74
C ILE A 331 -11.57 -10.44 -2.63
N VAL A 332 -10.74 -11.48 -2.71
CA VAL A 332 -9.59 -11.67 -1.81
C VAL A 332 -8.36 -11.04 -2.42
N HIS A 333 -8.16 -11.24 -3.72
CA HIS A 333 -7.10 -10.56 -4.46
C HIS A 333 -7.39 -10.48 -5.95
N ALA A 334 -6.80 -9.52 -6.65
CA ALA A 334 -6.71 -9.48 -8.09
C ALA A 334 -5.36 -8.93 -8.54
N PHE A 335 -4.84 -9.37 -9.68
CA PHE A 335 -3.59 -8.84 -10.21
C PHE A 335 -3.49 -9.04 -11.72
N ARG A 336 -2.78 -8.13 -12.38
CA ARG A 336 -2.38 -8.28 -13.78
C ARG A 336 -1.03 -8.97 -13.85
N VAL A 337 -0.90 -10.04 -14.61
CA VAL A 337 0.40 -10.70 -14.79
C VAL A 337 1.32 -9.80 -15.60
N GLU A 338 2.43 -9.40 -15.01
CA GLU A 338 3.42 -8.54 -15.66
C GLU A 338 4.64 -9.32 -16.13
N GLN A 339 5.00 -10.38 -15.39
CA GLN A 339 6.11 -11.25 -15.74
C GLN A 339 5.80 -12.69 -15.36
N THR A 340 6.42 -13.62 -16.09
CA THR A 340 6.43 -15.03 -15.74
C THR A 340 7.86 -15.56 -15.70
N LEU A 341 8.16 -16.37 -14.71
CA LEU A 341 9.43 -17.08 -14.56
C LEU A 341 9.16 -18.58 -14.41
N SER A 342 10.08 -19.45 -14.82
CA SER A 342 10.12 -20.83 -14.33
C SER A 342 10.47 -20.87 -12.83
N MET A 343 10.15 -21.95 -12.13
CA MET A 343 10.56 -22.16 -10.73
C MET A 343 12.08 -22.04 -10.59
N LYS A 344 12.85 -22.56 -11.56
CA LYS A 344 14.32 -22.45 -11.56
C LYS A 344 14.79 -21.00 -11.63
N GLU A 345 14.25 -20.22 -12.57
CA GLU A 345 14.61 -18.80 -12.69
C GLU A 345 14.24 -18.03 -11.42
N TYR A 346 13.08 -18.31 -10.83
CA TYR A 346 12.65 -17.70 -9.58
C TYR A 346 13.55 -18.07 -8.38
N PHE A 347 14.06 -19.31 -8.32
CA PHE A 347 14.89 -19.76 -7.20
C PHE A 347 16.35 -19.27 -7.27
N VAL A 348 16.92 -19.25 -8.47
CA VAL A 348 18.35 -18.92 -8.72
C VAL A 348 18.61 -17.42 -8.68
N ASP A 349 17.62 -16.61 -9.03
CA ASP A 349 17.77 -15.16 -9.09
C ASP A 349 17.87 -14.55 -7.68
N GLU A 350 19.01 -13.92 -7.40
CA GLU A 350 19.33 -13.26 -6.13
C GLU A 350 18.25 -12.25 -5.69
N ARG A 351 17.52 -11.66 -6.65
CA ARG A 351 16.41 -10.74 -6.36
C ARG A 351 15.25 -11.40 -5.62
N PHE A 352 15.11 -12.72 -5.67
CA PHE A 352 14.05 -13.48 -5.00
C PHE A 352 14.57 -14.41 -3.91
N GLU A 353 15.86 -14.31 -3.55
CA GLU A 353 16.46 -15.07 -2.44
C GLU A 353 15.71 -14.80 -1.13
N HIS A 354 15.41 -13.52 -0.85
CA HIS A 354 14.62 -13.10 0.31
C HIS A 354 13.16 -13.58 0.30
N ARG A 355 12.74 -14.35 -0.70
CA ARG A 355 11.40 -14.98 -0.78
C ARG A 355 11.44 -16.48 -0.54
N ARG A 356 12.62 -17.03 -0.22
CA ARG A 356 12.71 -18.38 0.35
C ARG A 356 12.10 -18.37 1.75
N PRO A 357 11.59 -19.50 2.24
CA PRO A 357 11.03 -19.59 3.59
C PRO A 357 12.07 -19.21 4.65
N ASP A 358 11.62 -18.46 5.64
CA ASP A 358 12.35 -18.14 6.86
C ASP A 358 11.41 -18.48 8.03
N GLU A 359 11.91 -19.20 9.04
CA GLU A 359 11.12 -19.63 10.20
C GLU A 359 10.56 -18.45 11.00
N ASP A 360 11.27 -17.32 11.00
CA ASP A 360 10.89 -16.11 11.72
C ASP A 360 9.86 -15.26 10.95
N GLU A 361 9.56 -15.60 9.70
CA GLU A 361 8.62 -14.87 8.86
C GLU A 361 7.24 -15.54 8.75
N ASN A 362 6.19 -14.72 8.95
CA ASN A 362 4.81 -15.12 8.74
C ASN A 362 4.04 -14.02 7.94
N PRO A 363 3.55 -14.31 6.72
CA PRO A 363 3.62 -15.60 6.01
C PRO A 363 5.04 -15.95 5.54
N ARG A 364 5.36 -17.24 5.54
CA ARG A 364 6.61 -17.77 4.98
C ARG A 364 6.71 -17.47 3.48
N GLY A 365 7.94 -17.32 3.00
CA GLY A 365 8.23 -17.09 1.58
C GLY A 365 7.78 -18.23 0.66
N ASP A 366 7.34 -17.90 -0.56
CA ASP A 366 6.79 -18.85 -1.53
C ASP A 366 7.81 -19.46 -2.51
N ASN A 367 9.09 -19.11 -2.39
CA ASN A 367 10.19 -19.60 -3.22
C ASN A 367 10.77 -20.92 -2.67
N ILE A 368 9.99 -22.00 -2.76
CA ILE A 368 10.25 -23.24 -2.00
C ILE A 368 10.88 -24.38 -2.81
N TYR A 369 11.03 -24.24 -4.14
CA TYR A 369 11.47 -25.32 -5.03
C TYR A 369 12.87 -25.08 -5.59
N ALA A 370 13.88 -25.62 -4.90
CA ALA A 370 15.26 -25.56 -5.32
C ALA A 370 15.53 -26.49 -6.52
N PRO A 371 16.18 -26.02 -7.61
CA PRO A 371 16.52 -26.89 -8.72
C PRO A 371 17.55 -27.94 -8.28
N ARG A 372 17.38 -29.20 -8.71
CA ARG A 372 18.24 -30.33 -8.29
C ARG A 372 19.74 -30.05 -8.40
N GLU A 373 20.15 -29.32 -9.43
CA GLU A 373 21.55 -28.98 -9.70
C GLU A 373 22.20 -28.07 -8.66
N MET A 374 21.42 -27.38 -7.82
CA MET A 374 21.92 -26.60 -6.68
C MET A 374 22.01 -27.40 -5.38
N VAL A 375 21.44 -28.61 -5.34
CA VAL A 375 21.32 -29.39 -4.11
C VAL A 375 22.61 -30.17 -3.85
N GLU A 376 23.20 -29.92 -2.69
CA GLU A 376 24.37 -30.63 -2.20
C GLU A 376 23.97 -31.89 -1.41
N ARG A 377 24.89 -32.86 -1.35
CA ARG A 377 24.78 -34.05 -0.49
C ARG A 377 23.47 -34.82 -0.67
N ILE A 378 23.06 -35.04 -1.92
CA ILE A 378 21.84 -35.81 -2.22
C ILE A 378 21.99 -37.24 -1.71
N GLU A 379 21.16 -37.60 -0.73
CA GLU A 379 21.09 -38.92 -0.11
C GLU A 379 19.71 -39.53 -0.34
N ARG A 380 19.68 -40.84 -0.63
CA ARG A 380 18.42 -41.59 -0.67
C ARG A 380 18.04 -42.01 0.74
N VAL A 381 16.83 -41.66 1.15
CA VAL A 381 16.32 -41.89 2.51
C VAL A 381 14.94 -42.55 2.48
N SER A 382 14.57 -43.14 3.60
CA SER A 382 13.20 -43.59 3.87
C SER A 382 12.35 -42.42 4.38
N GLY A 383 11.03 -42.46 4.19
CA GLY A 383 10.14 -41.34 4.51
C GLY A 383 10.13 -40.98 6.01
N ASP A 384 10.36 -41.94 6.89
CA ASP A 384 10.53 -41.76 8.34
C ASP A 384 11.80 -40.99 8.74
N GLN A 385 12.67 -40.68 7.78
CA GLN A 385 13.86 -39.85 7.98
C GLN A 385 13.69 -38.40 7.49
N LEU A 386 12.50 -38.05 6.98
CA LEU A 386 12.12 -36.70 6.59
C LEU A 386 11.28 -36.05 7.71
N PRO A 387 11.16 -34.71 7.72
CA PRO A 387 10.27 -34.01 8.66
C PRO A 387 8.83 -34.55 8.59
N ASP A 388 8.11 -34.58 9.72
CA ASP A 388 6.77 -35.16 9.81
C ASP A 388 5.74 -34.45 8.90
N ASP A 389 5.92 -33.15 8.69
CA ASP A 389 5.09 -32.31 7.83
C ASP A 389 5.40 -32.47 6.33
N SER A 390 6.44 -33.22 5.97
CA SER A 390 6.80 -33.51 4.57
C SER A 390 5.71 -34.29 3.81
N GLY A 391 4.83 -34.98 4.53
CA GLY A 391 3.83 -35.89 3.97
C GLY A 391 4.42 -37.16 3.35
N ALA A 392 5.69 -37.47 3.62
CA ALA A 392 6.35 -38.66 3.11
C ALA A 392 5.78 -39.93 3.74
N ALA A 393 5.52 -40.95 2.91
CA ALA A 393 5.12 -42.25 3.42
C ALA A 393 6.33 -42.95 4.10
N PRO A 394 6.22 -43.42 5.36
CA PRO A 394 7.36 -43.90 6.14
C PRO A 394 8.22 -44.97 5.49
N THR A 395 7.65 -45.81 4.62
CA THR A 395 8.32 -46.97 4.00
C THR A 395 8.74 -46.73 2.55
N GLU A 396 8.44 -45.56 1.99
CA GLU A 396 8.82 -45.21 0.62
C GLU A 396 10.20 -44.56 0.56
N SER A 397 10.86 -44.65 -0.60
CA SER A 397 12.14 -43.99 -0.83
C SER A 397 11.96 -42.56 -1.34
N TYR A 398 12.74 -41.65 -0.77
CA TYR A 398 12.85 -40.25 -1.13
C TYR A 398 14.31 -39.85 -1.28
N GLU A 399 14.56 -38.63 -1.72
CA GLU A 399 15.89 -38.01 -1.72
C GLU A 399 15.85 -36.75 -0.84
N ARG A 400 16.89 -36.55 -0.03
CA ARG A 400 17.11 -35.30 0.71
C ARG A 400 18.49 -34.73 0.40
N GLY A 401 18.66 -33.44 0.62
CA GLY A 401 19.94 -32.75 0.49
C GLY A 401 19.88 -31.37 1.13
N TYR A 402 20.83 -30.52 0.78
CA TYR A 402 20.94 -29.18 1.34
C TYR A 402 21.20 -28.13 0.26
N VAL A 403 20.62 -26.95 0.44
CA VAL A 403 20.90 -25.75 -0.38
C VAL A 403 21.14 -24.61 0.58
N ASP A 404 22.31 -23.98 0.54
CA ASP A 404 22.67 -22.88 1.44
C ASP A 404 22.43 -23.22 2.94
N ASP A 405 22.79 -24.45 3.32
CA ASP A 405 22.55 -25.08 4.65
C ASP A 405 21.08 -25.41 5.00
N ASP A 406 20.12 -25.05 4.15
CA ASP A 406 18.72 -25.39 4.32
C ASP A 406 18.43 -26.84 3.89
N LEU A 407 17.74 -27.59 4.75
CA LEU A 407 17.28 -28.93 4.43
C LEU A 407 16.24 -28.89 3.31
N CYS A 408 16.38 -29.79 2.33
CA CYS A 408 15.40 -29.94 1.27
C CYS A 408 15.19 -31.42 0.88
N TYR A 409 14.04 -31.75 0.32
CA TYR A 409 13.66 -33.12 -0.01
C TYR A 409 12.75 -33.23 -1.25
N THR A 410 12.74 -34.41 -1.88
CA THR A 410 11.94 -34.71 -3.07
C THR A 410 11.66 -36.20 -3.23
N HIS A 411 10.77 -36.55 -4.15
CA HIS A 411 10.65 -37.93 -4.63
C HIS A 411 11.89 -38.33 -5.43
N VAL A 412 12.28 -39.60 -5.38
CA VAL A 412 13.45 -40.12 -6.13
C VAL A 412 13.41 -39.69 -7.60
N GLY A 413 14.45 -38.99 -8.04
CA GLY A 413 14.59 -38.48 -9.41
C GLY A 413 13.80 -37.21 -9.70
N GLY A 414 13.35 -36.49 -8.68
CA GLY A 414 12.70 -35.19 -8.82
C GLY A 414 13.63 -34.14 -9.44
N ALA A 415 13.06 -33.28 -10.29
CA ALA A 415 13.77 -32.17 -10.94
C ALA A 415 14.04 -31.00 -9.98
N TYR A 416 13.21 -30.87 -8.94
CA TYR A 416 13.37 -29.88 -7.88
C TYR A 416 13.30 -30.56 -6.50
N PHE A 417 13.93 -29.95 -5.51
CA PHE A 417 13.82 -30.28 -4.09
C PHE A 417 13.02 -29.19 -3.39
N GLN A 418 12.06 -29.61 -2.57
CA GLN A 418 11.30 -28.69 -1.76
C GLN A 418 12.08 -28.36 -0.49
N LEU A 419 12.22 -27.08 -0.17
CA LEU A 419 12.78 -26.62 1.10
C LEU A 419 11.87 -27.09 2.27
N ALA A 420 12.48 -27.56 3.36
CA ALA A 420 11.76 -28.15 4.48
C ALA A 420 10.79 -27.14 5.13
N GLU A 421 11.20 -25.88 5.26
CA GLU A 421 10.38 -24.83 5.83
C GLU A 421 9.31 -24.26 4.87
N GLY A 422 9.08 -24.90 3.71
CA GLY A 422 8.21 -24.39 2.65
C GLY A 422 6.70 -24.46 2.90
N GLY A 423 6.23 -24.99 4.04
CA GLY A 423 4.79 -25.03 4.38
C GLY A 423 3.91 -25.87 3.43
N HIS A 424 4.54 -26.65 2.56
CA HIS A 424 3.92 -27.56 1.60
C HIS A 424 4.40 -28.98 1.86
N SER A 425 3.62 -29.98 1.46
CA SER A 425 4.06 -31.37 1.49
C SER A 425 4.52 -31.85 0.11
N LEU A 426 5.11 -33.03 0.05
CA LEU A 426 5.49 -33.68 -1.21
C LEU A 426 4.29 -33.94 -2.15
N ASP A 427 3.06 -33.96 -1.64
CA ASP A 427 1.87 -34.03 -2.49
C ASP A 427 1.68 -32.73 -3.30
N ASN A 428 1.97 -31.57 -2.71
CA ASN A 428 1.93 -30.28 -3.41
C ASN A 428 2.93 -30.27 -4.56
N TYR A 429 4.16 -30.75 -4.34
CA TYR A 429 5.20 -30.86 -5.36
C TYR A 429 4.71 -31.59 -6.63
N GLN A 430 3.92 -32.66 -6.46
CA GLN A 430 3.37 -33.39 -7.60
C GLN A 430 2.48 -32.50 -8.48
N THR A 431 1.70 -31.61 -7.86
CA THR A 431 0.77 -30.74 -8.58
C THR A 431 1.40 -29.46 -9.12
N ASP A 432 2.28 -28.85 -8.33
CA ASP A 432 2.90 -27.56 -8.63
C ASP A 432 4.01 -27.66 -9.66
N VAL A 433 4.72 -28.80 -9.69
CA VAL A 433 5.89 -29.01 -10.55
C VAL A 433 5.68 -30.22 -11.46
N LYS A 434 5.57 -31.43 -10.90
CA LYS A 434 5.65 -32.68 -11.69
C LYS A 434 4.56 -32.80 -12.77
N LYS A 435 3.31 -32.48 -12.44
CA LYS A 435 2.18 -32.53 -13.39
C LYS A 435 2.18 -31.37 -14.39
N GLN A 436 2.88 -30.27 -14.10
CA GLN A 436 2.98 -29.14 -15.03
C GLN A 436 4.05 -29.38 -16.08
N GLY A 437 5.14 -30.05 -15.73
CA GLY A 437 6.25 -30.31 -16.65
C GLY A 437 6.92 -29.00 -17.07
N ASP A 438 7.06 -28.80 -18.38
CA ASP A 438 7.62 -27.59 -19.01
C ASP A 438 6.71 -26.36 -18.95
N ARG A 439 5.49 -26.50 -18.39
CA ARG A 439 4.52 -25.41 -18.25
C ARG A 439 4.43 -24.84 -16.84
N GLU A 440 5.25 -25.34 -15.91
CA GLU A 440 5.38 -24.72 -14.60
C GLU A 440 5.83 -23.27 -14.77
N LYS A 441 5.29 -22.38 -13.94
CA LYS A 441 5.76 -21.00 -13.85
C LYS A 441 5.23 -20.29 -12.62
N VAL A 442 5.99 -19.30 -12.21
CA VAL A 442 5.66 -18.26 -11.24
C VAL A 442 5.05 -17.07 -11.98
N LEU A 443 3.94 -16.54 -11.48
CA LEU A 443 3.37 -15.29 -11.98
C LEU A 443 3.79 -14.15 -11.05
N LEU A 444 4.27 -13.05 -11.62
CA LEU A 444 4.73 -11.87 -10.88
C LEU A 444 3.91 -10.63 -11.27
N SER A 445 3.63 -9.78 -10.29
CA SER A 445 2.86 -8.55 -10.48
C SER A 445 3.16 -7.50 -9.42
N ALA A 446 3.45 -6.26 -9.86
CA ALA A 446 3.35 -5.05 -9.05
C ALA A 446 1.97 -4.38 -9.20
N ASP A 447 1.24 -4.67 -10.29
CA ASP A 447 -0.17 -4.27 -10.50
C ASP A 447 -1.15 -5.26 -9.83
N TYR A 448 -1.12 -5.33 -8.49
CA TYR A 448 -1.94 -6.23 -7.70
C TYR A 448 -2.83 -5.50 -6.69
N TYR A 449 -3.87 -6.17 -6.22
CA TYR A 449 -4.84 -5.71 -5.24
C TYR A 449 -5.06 -6.87 -4.29
N TYR A 450 -4.63 -6.75 -3.04
CA TYR A 450 -4.80 -7.82 -2.08
C TYR A 450 -5.62 -7.34 -0.90
N PHE A 451 -6.79 -7.90 -0.75
CA PHE A 451 -7.79 -7.52 0.23
C PHE A 451 -7.75 -8.41 1.47
N GLY A 452 -7.54 -9.73 1.32
CA GLY A 452 -7.52 -10.64 2.48
C GLY A 452 -8.79 -10.49 3.35
N ASP A 453 -8.62 -10.02 4.58
CA ASP A 453 -9.68 -9.73 5.57
C ASP A 453 -10.55 -8.51 5.26
N ASP A 454 -10.09 -7.62 4.39
CA ASP A 454 -10.79 -6.38 3.99
C ASP A 454 -11.41 -6.52 2.59
N GLY A 455 -11.93 -7.72 2.30
CA GLY A 455 -12.60 -8.03 1.04
C GLY A 455 -13.82 -7.15 0.78
N THR A 456 -14.10 -6.87 -0.49
CA THR A 456 -15.36 -6.23 -0.93
C THR A 456 -16.08 -7.07 -1.98
N GLU A 457 -17.39 -6.92 -2.10
CA GLU A 457 -18.15 -7.60 -3.15
C GLU A 457 -17.94 -6.89 -4.50
N ILE A 458 -17.66 -7.68 -5.54
CA ILE A 458 -17.69 -7.19 -6.92
C ILE A 458 -19.17 -6.90 -7.28
N PRO A 459 -19.54 -5.70 -7.75
CA PRO A 459 -20.93 -5.41 -8.14
C PRO A 459 -21.43 -6.43 -9.16
N LYS A 460 -22.66 -6.92 -8.96
CA LYS A 460 -23.23 -8.03 -9.75
C LYS A 460 -23.26 -7.74 -11.24
N GLU A 461 -23.50 -6.49 -11.62
CA GLU A 461 -23.53 -6.01 -13.00
C GLU A 461 -22.15 -6.14 -13.65
N ILE A 462 -21.07 -5.89 -12.91
CA ILE A 462 -19.69 -6.02 -13.38
C ILE A 462 -19.28 -7.50 -13.36
N ALA A 463 -19.58 -8.20 -12.28
CA ALA A 463 -19.16 -9.58 -12.09
C ALA A 463 -19.79 -10.52 -13.13
N SER A 464 -21.07 -10.34 -13.45
CA SER A 464 -21.76 -11.10 -14.50
C SER A 464 -21.21 -10.84 -15.91
N LEU A 465 -20.59 -9.68 -16.15
CA LEU A 465 -19.99 -9.33 -17.43
C LEU A 465 -18.53 -9.77 -17.55
N SER A 466 -17.77 -9.76 -16.45
CA SER A 466 -16.30 -9.79 -16.49
C SER A 466 -15.67 -10.96 -15.72
N VAL A 467 -16.35 -11.56 -14.73
CA VAL A 467 -15.76 -12.55 -13.81
C VAL A 467 -16.29 -13.96 -14.11
N PRO A 468 -15.48 -14.86 -14.70
CA PRO A 468 -15.92 -16.21 -15.00
C PRO A 468 -16.39 -16.96 -13.74
N GLY A 469 -17.52 -17.67 -13.81
CA GLY A 469 -18.01 -18.51 -12.71
C GLY A 469 -18.53 -17.76 -11.48
N TYR A 470 -18.70 -16.44 -11.55
CA TYR A 470 -19.30 -15.66 -10.46
C TYR A 470 -20.76 -16.08 -10.23
N GLY A 471 -21.09 -16.48 -9.00
CA GLY A 471 -22.44 -16.91 -8.61
C GLY A 471 -22.70 -18.42 -8.59
N ASP A 472 -21.78 -19.25 -9.10
CA ASP A 472 -21.84 -20.73 -9.02
C ASP A 472 -21.28 -21.27 -7.67
N HIS A 473 -21.20 -20.42 -6.65
CA HIS A 473 -20.53 -20.70 -5.36
C HIS A 473 -21.34 -21.64 -4.42
N ASP A 474 -22.51 -22.13 -4.84
CA ASP A 474 -23.39 -22.98 -4.03
C ASP A 474 -23.03 -24.49 -4.09
N GLY A 475 -21.75 -24.80 -3.87
CA GLY A 475 -21.38 -26.10 -3.29
C GLY A 475 -21.19 -27.31 -4.23
N ARG A 476 -20.54 -27.18 -5.40
CA ARG A 476 -19.93 -28.35 -6.07
C ARG A 476 -18.53 -28.09 -6.60
N ARG A 477 -17.56 -28.75 -5.95
CA ARG A 477 -16.22 -29.01 -6.49
C ARG A 477 -16.36 -29.64 -7.89
N ASN A 478 -15.59 -29.16 -8.86
CA ASN A 478 -15.25 -29.83 -10.12
C ASN A 478 -16.20 -29.83 -11.33
N HIS A 479 -17.13 -28.89 -11.50
CA HIS A 479 -17.77 -28.72 -12.81
C HIS A 479 -17.53 -27.34 -13.41
N ARG A 480 -16.59 -27.31 -14.36
CA ARG A 480 -16.44 -26.31 -15.42
C ARG A 480 -17.79 -26.10 -16.10
N ARG A 481 -18.59 -25.16 -15.61
CA ARG A 481 -19.53 -24.43 -16.47
C ARG A 481 -18.76 -23.22 -16.98
N GLU A 482 -18.24 -23.34 -18.20
CA GLU A 482 -17.91 -22.12 -18.93
C GLU A 482 -19.21 -21.31 -19.04
N PRO A 483 -19.22 -20.03 -18.66
CA PRO A 483 -20.38 -19.17 -18.90
C PRO A 483 -20.79 -19.32 -20.36
N SER A 484 -22.09 -19.44 -20.63
CA SER A 484 -22.66 -19.54 -21.98
C SER A 484 -22.52 -18.25 -22.81
N GLY A 485 -21.52 -17.43 -22.52
CA GLY A 485 -21.13 -16.23 -23.26
C GLY A 485 -19.65 -15.95 -23.05
N ARG A 486 -18.94 -15.59 -24.12
CA ARG A 486 -17.55 -15.12 -24.06
C ARG A 486 -17.52 -13.84 -23.21
N VAL A 487 -17.08 -13.96 -21.97
CA VAL A 487 -16.63 -12.83 -21.15
C VAL A 487 -15.27 -12.40 -21.69
N ASP A 488 -15.28 -11.74 -22.86
CA ASP A 488 -14.07 -11.30 -23.56
C ASP A 488 -13.62 -9.89 -23.15
N ASP A 489 -14.50 -9.14 -22.48
CA ASP A 489 -14.24 -7.76 -22.09
C ASP A 489 -14.07 -7.66 -20.57
N ILE A 490 -12.82 -7.53 -20.15
CA ILE A 490 -12.45 -7.37 -18.75
C ILE A 490 -12.49 -5.91 -18.30
N THR A 491 -12.65 -4.98 -19.24
CA THR A 491 -12.59 -3.53 -18.98
C THR A 491 -13.55 -3.11 -17.86
N PRO A 492 -14.82 -3.54 -17.79
CA PRO A 492 -15.71 -3.16 -16.70
C PRO A 492 -15.17 -3.56 -15.31
N PHE A 493 -14.54 -4.73 -15.19
CA PHE A 493 -13.92 -5.17 -13.94
C PHE A 493 -12.66 -4.37 -13.61
N VAL A 494 -11.78 -4.17 -14.60
CA VAL A 494 -10.52 -3.44 -14.39
C VAL A 494 -10.79 -1.98 -14.07
N ASP A 495 -11.72 -1.34 -14.77
CA ASP A 495 -12.15 0.03 -14.51
C ASP A 495 -12.77 0.14 -13.13
N TRP A 496 -13.65 -0.79 -12.75
CA TRP A 496 -14.18 -0.82 -11.39
C TRP A 496 -13.07 -0.95 -10.35
N LEU A 497 -12.18 -1.94 -10.49
CA LEU A 497 -11.11 -2.19 -9.52
C LEU A 497 -10.21 -0.96 -9.38
N ARG A 498 -9.82 -0.33 -10.49
CA ARG A 498 -8.92 0.84 -10.52
C ARG A 498 -9.58 2.14 -10.07
N ASN A 499 -10.89 2.30 -10.31
CA ASN A 499 -11.63 3.48 -9.87
C ASN A 499 -11.97 3.45 -8.37
N HIS A 500 -11.90 2.28 -7.74
CA HIS A 500 -12.23 2.12 -6.31
C HIS A 500 -11.00 1.83 -5.45
N PHE A 501 -9.93 1.26 -6.04
CA PHE A 501 -8.77 0.80 -5.30
C PHE A 501 -7.46 1.20 -5.98
N ARG A 502 -6.43 1.39 -5.16
CA ARG A 502 -5.03 1.45 -5.60
C ARG A 502 -4.43 0.06 -5.65
N PRO A 503 -3.47 -0.22 -6.55
CA PRO A 503 -2.63 -1.38 -6.41
C PRO A 503 -1.93 -1.40 -5.04
N GLY A 504 -1.83 -2.58 -4.43
CA GLY A 504 -1.20 -2.82 -3.15
C GLY A 504 -2.00 -3.75 -2.25
N ARG A 505 -1.50 -3.89 -1.02
CA ARG A 505 -2.13 -4.63 0.06
C ARG A 505 -3.08 -3.70 0.84
N HIS A 506 -4.34 -4.09 0.95
CA HIS A 506 -5.42 -3.38 1.64
C HIS A 506 -5.77 -4.04 2.98
N GLY A 507 -5.66 -5.38 3.06
CA GLY A 507 -5.87 -6.15 4.29
C GLY A 507 -4.82 -7.23 4.53
N THR A 508 -5.10 -8.09 5.50
CA THR A 508 -4.21 -9.19 5.93
C THR A 508 -4.79 -10.54 5.54
N PRO A 509 -3.95 -11.57 5.33
CA PRO A 509 -4.42 -12.91 5.07
C PRO A 509 -5.42 -13.38 6.14
N VAL A 510 -6.44 -14.13 5.71
CA VAL A 510 -7.42 -14.78 6.60
C VAL A 510 -7.21 -16.28 6.54
N SER A 511 -6.52 -16.81 7.55
CA SER A 511 -6.67 -18.22 7.89
C SER A 511 -7.75 -18.34 8.96
N ARG A 512 -8.71 -19.27 8.80
CA ARG A 512 -9.39 -19.82 9.97
C ARG A 512 -8.30 -20.32 10.91
N GLU A 513 -8.12 -19.66 12.05
CA GLU A 513 -7.49 -20.32 13.18
C GLU A 513 -8.30 -21.61 13.38
N ILE A 514 -7.66 -22.76 13.16
CA ILE A 514 -7.84 -23.84 14.11
C ILE A 514 -7.51 -23.16 15.43
N THR A 515 -8.54 -22.90 16.25
CA THR A 515 -8.37 -22.49 17.64
C THR A 515 -7.39 -23.48 18.26
N LEU A 516 -6.12 -23.10 18.32
CA LEU A 516 -5.18 -23.74 19.21
C LEU A 516 -5.53 -23.16 20.56
N ASP A 517 -6.17 -24.00 21.36
CA ASP A 517 -6.40 -23.72 22.77
C ASP A 517 -5.03 -23.42 23.40
N PRO A 518 -4.79 -22.23 24.00
CA PRO A 518 -3.49 -21.86 24.54
C PRO A 518 -2.99 -22.77 25.69
N GLU A 519 -3.76 -23.78 26.09
CA GLU A 519 -3.37 -24.78 27.08
C GLU A 519 -2.71 -26.05 26.50
N GLU A 520 -2.65 -26.24 25.17
CA GLU A 520 -2.02 -27.44 24.57
C GLU A 520 -0.57 -27.23 24.08
N THR A 521 0.09 -26.13 24.45
CA THR A 521 1.57 -26.04 24.35
C THR A 521 2.23 -26.49 25.65
N SER A 522 2.14 -27.79 25.93
CA SER A 522 3.19 -28.49 26.68
C SER A 522 3.44 -29.81 25.98
N GLY A 523 4.61 -29.94 25.34
CA GLY A 523 5.03 -31.20 24.72
C GLY A 523 5.16 -32.34 25.75
N PRO A 524 5.67 -33.53 25.39
CA PRO A 524 6.16 -34.01 24.10
C PRO A 524 5.35 -35.24 23.61
N GLY A 525 5.40 -35.55 22.31
CA GLY A 525 4.54 -36.61 21.79
C GLY A 525 4.92 -37.24 20.46
N CYS A 526 6.22 -37.34 20.19
CA CYS A 526 6.87 -38.04 19.08
C CYS A 526 6.63 -37.49 17.68
#